data_AF-A0A924BDS8-F1
#
_entry.id   AF-A0A924BDS8-F1
#
_cell.length_a   1.000
_cell.length_b   1.000
_cell.length_c   1.000
_cell.angle_alpha   90.00
_cell.angle_beta   90.00
_cell.angle_gamma   90.00
#
_symmetry.space_group_name_H-M   'P 1'
#
loop_
_entity.id
_entity.type
_entity.pdbx_description
1 polymer ?
#
loop_
_entity_poly.entity_id
_entity_poly.type
_entity_poly.pdbx_seq_one_letter_code
_entity_poly.pdbx_strand_id
1 'polypeptide(L)'
;MRTIRRLVYREVVASVVFVAVGFLALFFFFDFVDELPNVGKGGTGSAYKMSQALGYVTLMIPNHLYELLPIAVLIGTIFVMARLAQSSEYTILRTSGLGPFRALRTLLGLGLIFTLLTFATGDYLAPVADRTAQLLKARYEGRISIGQTGAWLKEKQAFHTYNVNVNALSPDGEMR
;
A
#
# COMPACT_ATOMS: atom_id res chain seq x y z
N MET A 1 6.07 31.19 15.65
CA MET A 1 6.12 30.21 14.52
C MET A 1 5.49 28.84 14.80
N ARG A 2 5.20 28.45 16.05
CA ARG A 2 4.49 27.18 16.32
C ARG A 2 3.11 27.14 15.66
N THR A 3 2.41 28.27 15.62
CA THR A 3 1.08 28.42 15.01
C THR A 3 1.08 28.18 13.50
N ILE A 4 1.97 28.81 12.74
CA ILE A 4 2.07 28.64 11.27
C ILE A 4 2.36 27.17 10.93
N ARG A 5 3.35 26.57 11.60
CA ARG A 5 3.69 25.17 11.40
C ARG A 5 2.52 24.24 11.72
N ARG A 6 1.80 24.48 12.83
CA ARG A 6 0.61 23.69 13.19
C ARG A 6 -0.49 23.81 12.15
N LEU A 7 -0.72 25.01 11.60
CA LEU A 7 -1.69 25.26 10.54
C LEU A 7 -1.33 24.46 9.28
N VAL A 8 -0.12 24.67 8.75
CA VAL A 8 0.36 23.98 7.53
C VAL A 8 0.33 22.47 7.74
N TYR A 9 0.76 21.97 8.90
CA TYR A 9 0.78 20.53 9.18
C TYR A 9 -0.62 19.95 9.22
N ARG A 10 -1.56 20.63 9.88
CA ARG A 10 -2.95 20.16 9.96
C ARG A 10 -3.59 20.13 8.58
N GLU A 11 -3.41 21.16 7.78
CA GLU A 11 -4.00 21.22 6.43
C GLU A 11 -3.39 20.17 5.51
N VAL A 12 -2.06 20.05 5.46
CA VAL A 12 -1.38 19.06 4.62
C VAL A 12 -1.77 17.65 5.04
N VAL A 13 -1.70 17.31 6.33
CA VAL A 13 -2.08 15.96 6.80
C VAL A 13 -3.55 15.67 6.49
N ALA A 14 -4.47 16.61 6.73
CA ALA A 14 -5.88 16.40 6.41
C ALA A 14 -6.11 16.16 4.90
N SER A 15 -5.43 16.93 4.04
CA SER A 15 -5.55 16.77 2.60
C SER A 15 -4.93 15.46 2.11
N VAL A 16 -3.76 15.08 2.61
CA VAL A 16 -3.10 13.80 2.27
C VAL A 16 -3.97 12.62 2.71
N VAL A 17 -4.50 12.65 3.92
CA VAL A 17 -5.41 11.59 4.42
C VAL A 17 -6.67 11.53 3.56
N PHE A 18 -7.27 12.66 3.20
CA PHE A 18 -8.44 12.69 2.34
C PHE A 18 -8.17 12.07 0.96
N VAL A 19 -7.05 12.44 0.34
CA VAL A 19 -6.62 11.88 -0.95
C VAL A 19 -6.32 10.38 -0.83
N ALA A 20 -5.61 9.96 0.22
CA ALA A 20 -5.28 8.56 0.47
C ALA A 20 -6.55 7.72 0.66
N VAL A 21 -7.52 8.19 1.45
CA VAL A 21 -8.81 7.51 1.63
C VAL A 21 -9.58 7.42 0.31
N GLY A 22 -9.57 8.47 -0.51
CA GLY A 22 -10.20 8.46 -1.83
C GLY A 22 -9.62 7.38 -2.74
N PHE A 23 -8.28 7.31 -2.86
CA PHE A 23 -7.64 6.27 -3.65
C PHE A 23 -7.84 4.88 -3.06
N LEU A 24 -7.70 4.71 -1.74
CA LEU A 24 -7.92 3.42 -1.09
C LEU A 24 -9.34 2.89 -1.29
N ALA A 25 -10.35 3.75 -1.21
CA ALA A 25 -11.74 3.36 -1.47
C ALA A 25 -11.93 2.90 -2.92
N LEU A 26 -11.28 3.58 -3.88
CA LEU A 26 -11.33 3.20 -5.29
C LEU A 26 -10.65 1.85 -5.55
N PHE A 27 -9.44 1.65 -5.04
CA PHE A 27 -8.70 0.38 -5.18
C PHE A 27 -9.43 -0.76 -4.48
N PHE A 28 -9.93 -0.55 -3.27
CA PHE A 28 -10.75 -1.52 -2.56
C PHE A 28 -11.96 -1.96 -3.39
N PHE A 29 -12.63 -1.01 -4.06
CA PHE A 29 -13.75 -1.33 -4.94
C PHE A 29 -13.31 -2.15 -6.16
N PHE A 30 -12.21 -1.78 -6.82
CA PHE A 30 -11.69 -2.53 -7.97
C PHE A 30 -11.26 -3.95 -7.59
N ASP A 31 -10.46 -4.10 -6.54
CA ASP A 31 -10.03 -5.42 -6.06
C ASP A 31 -11.22 -6.30 -5.70
N PHE A 32 -12.24 -5.71 -5.07
CA PHE A 32 -13.45 -6.44 -4.72
C PHE A 32 -14.18 -6.93 -5.97
N VAL A 33 -14.35 -6.08 -6.98
CA VAL A 33 -14.96 -6.44 -8.26
C VAL A 33 -14.14 -7.52 -8.99
N ASP A 34 -12.81 -7.41 -8.97
CA ASP A 34 -11.90 -8.38 -9.58
C ASP A 34 -11.91 -9.74 -8.88
N GLU A 35 -12.26 -9.77 -7.58
CA GLU A 35 -12.35 -11.00 -6.81
C GLU A 35 -13.74 -11.68 -6.87
N LEU A 36 -14.80 -10.96 -7.28
CA LEU A 36 -16.15 -11.53 -7.46
C LEU A 36 -16.20 -12.78 -8.35
N PRO A 37 -15.48 -12.87 -9.49
CA PRO A 37 -15.48 -14.07 -10.32
C PRO A 37 -14.87 -15.30 -9.66
N ASN A 38 -14.13 -15.14 -8.56
CA ASN A 38 -13.54 -16.24 -7.78
C ASN A 38 -14.52 -16.74 -6.70
N VAL A 39 -15.51 -15.92 -6.31
CA VAL A 39 -16.56 -16.30 -5.36
C VAL A 39 -17.43 -17.42 -5.94
N GLY A 40 -17.59 -18.50 -5.19
CA GLY A 40 -18.33 -19.69 -5.61
C GLY A 40 -17.50 -20.76 -6.33
N LYS A 41 -16.25 -20.46 -6.71
CA LYS A 41 -15.28 -21.48 -7.15
C LYS A 41 -14.63 -22.09 -5.91
N GLY A 42 -14.59 -23.42 -5.82
CA GLY A 42 -13.96 -24.11 -4.68
C GLY A 42 -13.73 -25.58 -4.95
N GLY A 43 -12.49 -26.03 -4.73
CA GLY A 43 -12.13 -27.45 -4.71
C GLY A 43 -12.60 -28.11 -3.41
N THR A 44 -13.31 -29.23 -3.56
CA THR A 44 -13.48 -30.40 -2.66
C THR A 44 -13.65 -30.27 -1.14
N GLY A 45 -13.79 -29.08 -0.51
CA GLY A 45 -13.94 -29.00 0.96
C GLY A 45 -14.65 -27.78 1.54
N SER A 46 -14.57 -26.59 0.93
CA SER A 46 -15.34 -25.40 1.33
C SER A 46 -15.33 -24.36 0.21
N ALA A 47 -16.52 -23.98 -0.29
CA ALA A 47 -16.64 -22.97 -1.35
C ALA A 47 -16.10 -21.61 -0.89
N TYR A 48 -15.35 -20.92 -1.76
CA TYR A 48 -14.90 -19.55 -1.51
C TYR A 48 -16.12 -18.62 -1.43
N LYS A 49 -16.37 -18.04 -0.26
CA LYS A 49 -17.54 -17.18 0.02
C LYS A 49 -17.18 -15.71 -0.12
N MET A 50 -18.20 -14.87 -0.33
CA MET A 50 -18.08 -13.41 -0.37
C MET A 50 -17.36 -12.82 0.85
N SER A 51 -17.57 -13.41 2.05
CA SER A 51 -16.90 -12.98 3.28
C SER A 51 -15.38 -13.16 3.21
N GLN A 52 -14.89 -14.18 2.50
CA GLN A 52 -13.46 -14.42 2.33
C GLN A 52 -12.85 -13.49 1.28
N ALA A 53 -13.59 -13.20 0.20
CA ALA A 53 -13.18 -12.15 -0.74
C ALA A 53 -13.05 -10.78 -0.04
N LEU A 54 -14.01 -10.40 0.80
CA LEU A 54 -13.91 -9.17 1.60
C LEU A 54 -12.70 -9.18 2.55
N GLY A 55 -12.45 -10.31 3.22
CA GLY A 55 -11.27 -10.49 4.07
C GLY A 55 -9.96 -10.33 3.31
N TYR A 56 -9.86 -10.96 2.13
CA TYR A 56 -8.71 -10.86 1.24
C TYR A 56 -8.46 -9.41 0.78
N VAL A 57 -9.49 -8.72 0.27
CA VAL A 57 -9.37 -7.34 -0.21
C VAL A 57 -9.03 -6.39 0.94
N THR A 58 -9.57 -6.61 2.14
CA THR A 58 -9.23 -5.81 3.33
C THR A 58 -7.75 -5.97 3.71
N LEU A 59 -7.20 -7.18 3.55
CA LEU A 59 -5.77 -7.45 3.78
C LEU A 59 -4.87 -6.84 2.70
N MET A 60 -5.39 -6.45 1.55
CA MET A 60 -4.63 -5.70 0.53
C MET A 60 -4.49 -4.21 0.83
N ILE A 61 -5.34 -3.65 1.70
CA ILE A 61 -5.34 -2.21 2.05
C ILE A 61 -3.94 -1.70 2.46
N PRO A 62 -3.16 -2.38 3.32
CA PRO A 62 -1.83 -1.91 3.70
C PRO A 62 -0.85 -1.86 2.52
N ASN A 63 -0.98 -2.78 1.55
CA ASN A 63 -0.14 -2.79 0.37
C ASN A 63 -0.47 -1.61 -0.55
N HIS A 64 -1.76 -1.40 -0.82
CA HIS A 64 -2.22 -0.22 -1.58
C HIS A 64 -1.84 1.08 -0.88
N LEU A 65 -1.95 1.15 0.45
CA LEU A 65 -1.52 2.33 1.20
C LEU A 65 -0.03 2.61 1.00
N TYR A 66 0.82 1.59 0.97
CA TYR A 66 2.25 1.73 0.69
C TYR A 66 2.53 2.29 -0.70
N GLU A 67 1.85 1.75 -1.72
CA GLU A 67 2.01 2.19 -3.12
C GLU A 67 1.46 3.61 -3.36
N LEU A 68 0.33 3.93 -2.72
CA LEU A 68 -0.39 5.19 -2.93
C LEU A 68 0.11 6.34 -2.06
N LEU A 69 0.79 6.06 -0.93
CA LEU A 69 1.24 7.08 0.01
C LEU A 69 2.05 8.21 -0.65
N PRO A 70 3.10 7.93 -1.46
CA PRO A 70 3.89 8.97 -2.10
C PRO A 70 3.06 9.86 -3.02
N ILE A 71 2.12 9.26 -3.75
CA ILE A 71 1.21 9.96 -4.67
C ILE A 71 0.23 10.83 -3.89
N ALA A 72 -0.36 10.29 -2.81
CA ALA A 72 -1.26 11.03 -1.94
C ALA A 72 -0.58 12.21 -1.24
N VAL A 73 0.67 12.02 -0.80
CA VAL A 73 1.50 13.08 -0.21
C VAL A 73 1.78 14.19 -1.21
N LEU A 74 2.16 13.84 -2.44
CA LEU A 74 2.40 14.78 -3.52
C LEU A 74 1.14 15.61 -3.82
N ILE A 75 0.03 14.94 -4.12
CA ILE A 75 -1.23 15.59 -4.50
C ILE A 75 -1.77 16.44 -3.34
N GLY A 76 -1.82 15.88 -2.13
CA GLY A 76 -2.33 16.60 -0.95
C GLY A 76 -1.50 17.84 -0.63
N THR A 77 -0.17 17.74 -0.71
CA THR A 77 0.70 18.90 -0.48
C THR A 77 0.52 19.97 -1.56
N ILE A 78 0.45 19.57 -2.83
CA ILE A 78 0.19 20.52 -3.94
C ILE A 78 -1.16 21.21 -3.75
N PHE A 79 -2.20 20.45 -3.42
CA PHE A 79 -3.54 20.99 -3.19
C PHE A 79 -3.55 22.05 -2.08
N VAL A 80 -2.94 21.77 -0.92
CA VAL A 80 -2.85 22.75 0.17
C VAL A 80 -2.04 23.97 -0.23
N MET A 81 -0.88 23.78 -0.85
CA MET A 81 -0.05 24.91 -1.29
C MET A 81 -0.75 25.78 -2.33
N ALA A 82 -1.48 25.18 -3.27
CA ALA A 82 -2.29 25.88 -4.25
C ALA A 82 -3.42 26.67 -3.58
N ARG A 83 -4.14 26.06 -2.62
CA ARG A 83 -5.20 26.73 -1.85
C ARG A 83 -4.66 27.93 -1.06
N LEU A 84 -3.52 27.78 -0.39
CA LEU A 84 -2.87 28.87 0.34
C LEU A 84 -2.39 30.00 -0.58
N ALA A 85 -1.99 29.67 -1.82
CA ALA A 85 -1.64 30.67 -2.82
C ALA A 85 -2.89 31.41 -3.36
N GLN A 86 -3.97 30.69 -3.68
CA GLN A 86 -5.22 31.26 -4.19
C GLN A 86 -5.90 32.19 -3.19
N SER A 87 -5.89 31.83 -1.91
CA SER A 87 -6.43 32.66 -0.81
C SER A 87 -5.50 33.81 -0.40
N SER A 88 -4.35 33.97 -1.06
CA SER A 88 -3.29 34.91 -0.69
C SER A 88 -2.70 34.71 0.73
N GLU A 89 -3.07 33.65 1.44
CA GLU A 89 -2.53 33.30 2.77
C GLU A 89 -1.01 33.08 2.72
N TYR A 90 -0.52 32.40 1.68
CA TYR A 90 0.92 32.18 1.50
C TYR A 90 1.68 33.50 1.31
N THR A 91 1.09 34.44 0.57
CA THR A 91 1.66 35.78 0.34
C THR A 91 1.76 36.55 1.66
N ILE A 92 0.70 36.53 2.47
CA ILE A 92 0.66 37.18 3.79
C ILE A 92 1.69 36.57 4.73
N LEU A 93 1.81 35.23 4.77
CA LEU A 93 2.81 34.55 5.59
C LEU A 93 4.24 34.96 5.16
N ARG A 94 4.49 35.08 3.86
CA ARG A 94 5.79 35.48 3.30
C ARG A 94 6.14 36.92 3.68
N THR A 95 5.23 37.87 3.53
CA THR A 95 5.46 39.28 3.92
C THR A 95 5.59 39.46 5.42
N SER A 96 4.96 38.58 6.21
CA SER A 96 5.06 38.53 7.68
C SER A 96 6.34 37.83 8.19
N GLY A 97 7.32 37.54 7.32
CA GLY A 97 8.63 37.01 7.70
C GLY A 97 8.81 35.49 7.55
N LEU A 98 7.87 34.78 6.90
CA LEU A 98 8.10 33.40 6.48
C LEU A 98 8.96 33.37 5.20
N GLY A 99 10.28 33.31 5.37
CA GLY A 99 11.20 33.17 4.24
C GLY A 99 11.03 31.82 3.50
N PRO A 100 11.36 31.74 2.20
CA PRO A 100 11.20 30.53 1.38
C PRO A 100 11.89 29.30 1.96
N PHE A 101 13.12 29.47 2.47
CA PHE A 101 13.89 28.38 3.07
C PHE A 101 13.25 27.84 4.36
N ARG A 102 12.57 28.70 5.14
CA ARG A 102 11.84 28.26 6.34
C ARG A 102 10.58 27.49 5.99
N ALA A 103 9.87 27.91 4.95
CA ALA A 103 8.72 27.17 4.42
C ALA A 103 9.17 25.79 3.90
N LEU A 104 10.24 25.74 3.10
CA LEU A 104 10.83 24.50 2.62
C LEU A 104 11.22 23.55 3.75
N ARG A 105 11.94 24.03 4.78
CA ARG A 105 12.31 23.21 5.95
C ARG A 105 11.09 22.66 6.69
N THR A 106 10.00 23.42 6.74
CA THR A 106 8.75 23.00 7.39
C THR A 106 8.10 21.86 6.61
N LEU A 107 8.03 21.98 5.27
CA LEU A 107 7.50 20.95 4.38
C LEU A 107 8.39 19.71 4.34
N LEU A 108 9.72 19.86 4.29
CA LEU A 108 10.67 18.73 4.34
C LEU A 108 10.55 17.95 5.65
N GLY A 109 10.33 18.62 6.79
CA GLY A 109 10.08 17.93 8.05
C GLY A 109 8.82 17.06 8.01
N LEU A 110 7.77 17.51 7.30
CA LEU A 110 6.55 16.74 7.12
C LEU A 110 6.75 15.60 6.11
N GLY A 111 7.47 15.87 5.01
CA GLY A 111 7.88 14.85 4.04
C GLY A 111 8.66 13.71 4.69
N LEU A 112 9.62 14.02 5.56
CA LEU A 112 10.38 13.00 6.30
C LEU A 112 9.51 12.13 7.20
N ILE A 113 8.49 12.71 7.85
CA ILE A 113 7.51 11.94 8.64
C ILE A 113 6.74 10.96 7.74
N PHE A 114 6.25 11.42 6.59
CA PHE A 114 5.57 10.53 5.65
C PHE A 114 6.49 9.47 5.06
N THR A 115 7.74 9.80 4.75
CA THR A 115 8.73 8.82 4.28
C THR A 115 8.95 7.71 5.31
N LEU A 116 9.11 8.06 6.59
CA LEU A 116 9.23 7.07 7.66
C LEU A 116 7.97 6.23 7.82
N LEU A 117 6.79 6.83 7.65
CA LEU A 117 5.52 6.13 7.69
C LEU A 117 5.36 5.16 6.51
N THR A 118 5.71 5.58 5.29
CA THR A 118 5.74 4.72 4.11
C THR A 118 6.71 3.56 4.30
N PHE A 119 7.91 3.84 4.81
CA PHE A 119 8.90 2.81 5.12
C PHE A 119 8.36 1.80 6.14
N ALA A 120 7.78 2.26 7.25
CA ALA A 120 7.20 1.37 8.26
C ALA A 120 6.02 0.54 7.70
N THR A 121 5.21 1.14 6.83
CA THR A 121 4.08 0.44 6.20
C THR A 121 4.56 -0.63 5.22
N GLY A 122 5.55 -0.32 4.39
CA GLY A 122 6.10 -1.23 3.40
C GLY A 122 6.94 -2.37 4.00
N ASP A 123 7.67 -2.12 5.09
CA ASP A 123 8.59 -3.12 5.65
C ASP A 123 7.91 -4.04 6.68
N TYR A 124 6.86 -3.56 7.37
CA TYR A 124 6.20 -4.32 8.44
C TYR A 124 4.75 -4.69 8.11
N LEU A 125 3.92 -3.76 7.66
CA LEU A 125 2.49 -4.01 7.48
C LEU A 125 2.18 -4.74 6.17
N ALA A 126 2.68 -4.23 5.05
CA ALA A 126 2.44 -4.78 3.72
C ALA A 126 2.83 -6.27 3.59
N PRO A 127 4.06 -6.71 3.97
CA PRO A 127 4.45 -8.11 3.77
C PRO A 127 3.68 -9.08 4.66
N VAL A 128 3.32 -8.66 5.88
CA VAL A 128 2.51 -9.50 6.77
C VAL A 128 1.10 -9.64 6.20
N ALA A 129 0.49 -8.53 5.78
CA ALA A 129 -0.86 -8.50 5.24
C ALA A 129 -0.96 -9.32 3.94
N ASP A 130 -0.02 -9.13 3.01
CA ASP A 130 0.06 -9.87 1.75
C ASP A 130 0.23 -11.38 1.96
N ARG A 131 1.16 -11.79 2.84
CA ARG A 131 1.32 -13.22 3.20
C ARG A 131 0.02 -13.81 3.76
N THR A 132 -0.65 -13.08 4.66
CA THR A 132 -1.92 -13.56 5.22
C THR A 132 -3.05 -13.62 4.19
N ALA A 133 -3.09 -12.68 3.24
CA ALA A 133 -4.06 -12.66 2.15
C ALA A 133 -3.86 -13.88 1.23
N GLN A 134 -2.61 -14.16 0.83
CA GLN A 134 -2.28 -15.30 -0.01
C GLN A 134 -2.57 -16.64 0.69
N LEU A 135 -2.24 -16.77 1.98
CA LEU A 135 -2.55 -17.96 2.77
C LEU A 135 -4.06 -18.17 2.91
N LEU A 136 -4.83 -17.09 3.10
CA LEU A 136 -6.30 -17.17 3.16
C LEU A 136 -6.85 -17.73 1.85
N LYS A 137 -6.39 -17.21 0.71
CA LYS A 137 -6.83 -17.66 -0.62
C LYS A 137 -6.42 -19.11 -0.89
N ALA A 138 -5.18 -19.48 -0.57
CA ALA A 138 -4.66 -20.83 -0.78
C ALA A 138 -5.42 -21.91 0.02
N ARG A 139 -5.93 -21.59 1.22
CA ARG A 139 -6.74 -22.52 2.01
C ARG A 139 -8.06 -22.91 1.32
N TYR A 140 -8.63 -22.01 0.53
CA TYR A 140 -9.92 -22.23 -0.14
C TYR A 140 -9.76 -22.72 -1.59
N GLU A 141 -8.69 -22.32 -2.28
CA GLU A 141 -8.39 -22.81 -3.62
C GLU A 141 -7.61 -24.14 -3.61
N GLY A 142 -7.01 -24.53 -2.48
CA GLY A 142 -6.27 -25.79 -2.31
C GLY A 142 -4.89 -25.81 -2.96
N ARG A 143 -4.38 -24.65 -3.38
CA ARG A 143 -3.08 -24.48 -4.04
C ARG A 143 -2.49 -23.13 -3.68
N ILE A 144 -1.25 -23.12 -3.19
CA ILE A 144 -0.43 -21.91 -3.15
C ILE A 144 0.18 -21.78 -4.55
N SER A 145 -0.42 -20.96 -5.40
CA SER A 145 0.10 -20.69 -6.73
C SER A 145 1.32 -19.78 -6.62
N ILE A 146 2.55 -20.31 -6.79
CA ILE A 146 3.79 -19.52 -6.80
C ILE A 146 4.00 -18.88 -8.19
N GLY A 147 2.94 -18.31 -8.76
CA GLY A 147 2.89 -17.81 -10.14
C GLY A 147 2.37 -18.84 -11.15
N GLN A 148 2.03 -18.38 -12.36
CA GLN A 148 1.36 -19.21 -13.38
C GLN A 148 2.21 -20.36 -13.95
N THR A 149 3.54 -20.34 -13.77
CA THR A 149 4.48 -21.31 -14.34
C THR A 149 5.26 -22.12 -13.31
N GLY A 150 4.90 -22.01 -12.03
CA GLY A 150 5.68 -22.59 -10.93
C GLY A 150 6.95 -21.80 -10.61
N ALA A 151 7.56 -22.13 -9.47
CA ALA A 151 8.84 -21.57 -9.03
C ALA A 151 10.00 -22.39 -9.62
N TRP A 152 10.86 -21.74 -10.40
CA TRP A 152 12.13 -22.34 -10.82
C TRP A 152 13.19 -22.10 -9.76
N LEU A 153 13.61 -23.16 -9.09
CA LEU A 153 14.74 -23.14 -8.18
C LEU A 153 15.99 -23.61 -8.90
N LYS A 154 17.06 -22.84 -8.77
CA LYS A 154 18.37 -23.16 -9.30
C LYS A 154 19.34 -23.34 -8.14
N GLU A 155 19.75 -24.58 -7.90
CA GLU A 155 20.74 -24.91 -6.90
C GLU A 155 22.10 -25.14 -7.57
N LYS A 156 23.11 -24.38 -7.13
CA LYS A 156 24.49 -24.54 -7.62
C LYS A 156 25.31 -25.28 -6.57
N GLN A 157 25.68 -26.51 -6.88
CA GLN A 157 26.64 -27.29 -6.10
C GLN A 157 28.05 -27.17 -6.71
N ALA A 158 29.06 -27.70 -6.02
CA ALA A 158 30.48 -27.50 -6.35
C ALA A 158 30.83 -27.79 -7.83
N PHE A 159 30.18 -28.76 -8.47
CA PHE A 159 30.43 -29.15 -9.87
C PHE A 159 29.17 -29.25 -10.74
N HIS A 160 27.97 -29.14 -10.16
CA HIS A 160 26.70 -29.33 -10.88
C HIS A 160 25.71 -28.23 -10.55
N THR A 161 24.85 -27.93 -11.52
CA THR A 161 23.73 -27.00 -11.34
C THR A 161 22.45 -27.75 -11.61
N TYR A 162 21.57 -27.77 -10.62
CA TYR A 162 20.26 -28.41 -10.71
C TYR A 162 19.20 -27.32 -10.87
N ASN A 163 18.34 -27.48 -11.87
CA ASN A 163 17.17 -26.63 -12.08
C ASN A 163 15.93 -27.48 -11.79
N VAL A 164 15.14 -27.09 -10.79
CA VAL A 164 13.90 -27.76 -10.39
C VAL A 164 12.75 -26.80 -10.59
N ASN A 165 11.67 -27.24 -11.24
CA ASN A 165 10.42 -26.49 -11.30
C ASN A 165 9.46 -27.05 -10.24
N VAL A 166 9.01 -26.20 -9.32
CA VAL A 166 7.99 -26.50 -8.33
C VAL A 166 6.68 -25.85 -8.78
N ASN A 167 5.70 -26.65 -9.21
CA ASN A 167 4.46 -26.15 -9.77
C ASN A 167 3.51 -25.65 -8.67
N ALA A 168 3.48 -26.31 -7.52
CA ALA A 168 2.66 -25.91 -6.39
C ALA A 168 3.28 -26.30 -5.05
N LEU A 169 3.00 -25.49 -4.02
CA LEU A 169 3.29 -25.83 -2.64
C LEU A 169 1.99 -26.17 -1.90
N SER A 170 1.96 -27.31 -1.23
CA SER A 170 0.91 -27.62 -0.25
C SER A 170 1.06 -26.72 0.99
N PRO A 171 -0.02 -26.36 1.68
CA PRO A 171 0.04 -25.69 2.98
C PRO A 171 0.92 -26.41 4.03
N ASP A 172 1.12 -27.74 3.88
CA ASP A 172 1.96 -28.57 4.76
C ASP A 172 3.46 -28.57 4.38
N GLY A 173 3.84 -27.81 3.35
CA GLY A 173 5.24 -27.71 2.89
C GLY A 173 5.67 -28.77 1.89
N GLU A 174 4.77 -29.64 1.43
CA GLU A 174 5.05 -30.58 0.34
C GLU A 174 5.10 -29.87 -1.01
N MET A 175 6.13 -30.16 -1.80
CA MET A 175 6.35 -29.60 -3.15
C MET A 175 5.81 -30.57 -4.21
N ARG A 176 5.00 -30.07 -5.16
CA ARG A 176 4.44 -30.84 -6.28
C ARG A 176 4.75 -30.22 -7.63
#